data_AF-A0A6A6RVS1-F1
#
_entry.id   AF-A0A6A6RVS1-F1
#
_cell.length_a   1.000
_cell.length_b   1.000
_cell.length_c   1.000
_cell.angle_alpha   90.00
_cell.angle_beta   90.00
_cell.angle_gamma   90.00
#
_symmetry.space_group_name_H-M   'P 1'
#
loop_
_entity.id
_entity.type
_entity.pdbx_description
1 polymer ?
#
loop_
_entity_poly.entity_id
_entity_poly.type
_entity_poly.pdbx_seq_one_letter_code
_entity_poly.pdbx_strand_id
1 'polypeptide(L)'
;MQPISQSSTSPTCRQCRARKVRCDRNGPSCGACTRLHLDCSLHGSADHLVPSEISDRSASVPPDQLTEAGIKRRRTRHACKQCRLLKAKCSGDDPCERCQGRNQQCEKYSACLGHVSGTSFSPGTTGASYGVWALDRPAVRRYIEAYYDKTGGSSCVFLHRPSTLADWSRGSIEPILLTALCASGLRLCPAVPGYKSTSMSWIREAQSQVLGKMHNHSLTQLQSLVLIIQFHMATGQHSEAWNLISLAARLAFTLRLNYENEKLDAVARESRRRLVWAIYQLDYKFAGGNDDLALCPAERMHIRLPCDYQSFQRGVASRAGYLGNTDAGEEGSMDWLGYHIRLSALQYRILHYTKNVRRLKESPYKTKNVLETLHEELQAFSESLPADMKTESSRLLLIANMPSASAILVLHILWLQCHCDLYRFLIPGLHEAVSSSVIASTPPSYTIHCQKVCLENAIRLCNFWSEIYHLEHRPTIENLALVISIYQVTQILHHLSHQLLENGPESVDILKEKLNEAIQLTGGIEGPSMAAIRWREDAERSIRGLGKRLQSSDDDSDQENEHHFPSHHSLIPKDPEIHQQEDPGPGLAETTLASLSADVSFPYEDQDDFISWNPFDIIVNPA
;
A
#
# COMPACT_ATOMS: atom_id res chain seq x y z
N MET A 1 74.83 54.55 -9.85
CA MET A 1 73.49 54.11 -9.43
C MET A 1 73.09 52.92 -10.28
N GLN A 2 72.72 51.82 -9.63
CA GLN A 2 72.49 50.49 -10.20
C GLN A 2 71.16 50.39 -10.97
N PRO A 3 71.03 49.44 -11.92
CA PRO A 3 69.83 49.26 -12.74
C PRO A 3 68.76 48.41 -12.04
N ILE A 4 67.51 48.70 -12.37
CA ILE A 4 66.27 48.16 -11.80
C ILE A 4 66.09 46.68 -12.18
N SER A 5 65.96 45.82 -11.17
CA SER A 5 65.71 44.38 -11.29
C SER A 5 64.23 44.09 -11.57
N GLN A 6 63.93 43.51 -12.74
CA GLN A 6 62.63 42.94 -13.05
C GLN A 6 62.45 41.59 -12.31
N SER A 7 61.44 41.51 -11.44
CA SER A 7 61.06 40.29 -10.74
C SER A 7 60.27 39.35 -11.66
N SER A 8 60.94 38.38 -12.29
CA SER A 8 60.26 37.31 -13.03
C SER A 8 59.70 36.26 -12.05
N THR A 9 58.40 36.30 -11.79
CA THR A 9 57.68 35.23 -11.07
C THR A 9 57.73 33.95 -11.90
N SER A 10 58.64 33.02 -11.55
CA SER A 10 58.77 31.74 -12.24
C SER A 10 57.52 30.86 -12.06
N PRO A 11 57.03 30.19 -13.12
CA PRO A 11 55.81 29.39 -13.06
C PRO A 11 56.04 28.08 -12.28
N THR A 12 55.12 27.77 -11.37
CA THR A 12 54.96 26.44 -10.76
C THR A 12 54.86 25.37 -11.86
N CYS A 13 55.55 24.22 -11.74
CA CYS A 13 55.44 23.16 -12.76
C CYS A 13 54.00 22.66 -12.91
N ARG A 14 53.62 22.25 -14.12
CA ARG A 14 52.27 21.77 -14.46
C ARG A 14 51.82 20.63 -13.54
N GLN A 15 52.73 19.74 -13.16
CA GLN A 15 52.46 18.59 -12.29
C GLN A 15 52.11 19.02 -10.86
N CYS A 16 52.87 19.95 -10.26
CA CYS A 16 52.54 20.47 -8.93
C CYS A 16 51.28 21.33 -8.95
N ARG A 17 51.05 22.09 -10.03
CA ARG A 17 49.83 22.89 -10.24
C ARG A 17 48.59 22.01 -10.33
N ALA A 18 48.61 20.95 -11.15
CA ALA A 18 47.51 20.01 -11.29
C ALA A 18 47.19 19.29 -9.97
N ARG A 19 48.21 19.01 -9.17
CA ARG A 19 48.08 18.34 -7.86
C ARG A 19 47.77 19.28 -6.70
N LYS A 20 47.73 20.60 -6.93
CA LYS A 20 47.55 21.65 -5.91
C LYS A 20 48.51 21.50 -4.71
N VAL A 21 49.78 21.17 -4.98
CA VAL A 21 50.84 21.04 -3.96
C VAL A 21 51.92 22.11 -4.13
N ARG A 22 52.59 22.47 -3.03
CA ARG A 22 53.69 23.45 -3.07
C ARG A 22 54.85 22.90 -3.89
N CYS A 23 55.27 23.68 -4.88
CA CYS A 23 56.44 23.39 -5.70
C CYS A 23 57.66 24.09 -5.11
N ASP A 24 58.69 23.33 -4.77
CA ASP A 24 59.97 23.81 -4.23
C ASP A 24 60.91 24.33 -5.32
N ARG A 25 60.60 24.09 -6.61
CA ARG A 25 61.26 24.70 -7.78
C ARG A 25 62.77 24.43 -7.90
N ASN A 26 63.27 23.41 -7.23
CA ASN A 26 64.64 22.94 -7.41
C ASN A 26 64.81 22.37 -8.83
N GLY A 27 65.90 22.72 -9.52
CA GLY A 27 66.27 22.14 -10.83
C GLY A 27 67.11 20.88 -10.65
N PRO A 28 67.08 19.88 -11.55
CA PRO A 28 66.31 19.75 -12.80
C PRO A 28 64.85 19.26 -12.61
N SER A 29 64.47 18.84 -11.40
CA SER A 29 63.10 18.44 -11.05
C SER A 29 62.79 18.86 -9.62
N CYS A 30 61.60 19.42 -9.41
CA CYS A 30 61.17 19.82 -8.07
C CYS A 30 61.05 18.59 -7.16
N GLY A 31 61.37 18.72 -5.87
CA GLY A 31 61.35 17.61 -4.91
C GLY A 31 59.97 16.95 -4.77
N ALA A 32 58.89 17.67 -5.07
CA ALA A 32 57.54 17.11 -5.11
C ALA A 32 57.25 16.23 -6.34
N CYS A 33 57.95 16.44 -7.46
CA CYS A 33 57.91 15.58 -8.64
C CYS A 33 58.91 14.44 -8.52
N THR A 34 60.14 14.72 -8.06
CA THR A 34 61.18 13.72 -7.83
C THR A 34 60.71 12.60 -6.89
N ARG A 35 60.06 12.96 -5.78
CA ARG A 35 59.54 11.98 -4.81
C ARG A 35 58.46 11.05 -5.37
N LEU A 36 57.80 11.45 -6.44
CA LEU A 36 56.69 10.70 -7.04
C LEU A 36 57.03 10.18 -8.43
N HIS A 37 58.30 10.27 -8.83
CA HIS A 37 58.80 9.87 -10.14
C HIS A 37 57.97 10.46 -11.29
N LEU A 38 57.67 11.76 -11.21
CA LEU A 38 56.93 12.49 -12.24
C LEU A 38 57.87 13.34 -13.08
N ASP A 39 57.65 13.37 -14.40
CA ASP A 39 58.36 14.27 -15.31
C ASP A 39 58.02 15.72 -15.00
N CYS A 40 59.00 16.47 -14.50
CA CYS A 40 58.78 17.80 -13.98
C CYS A 40 58.94 18.86 -15.07
N SER A 41 57.86 19.58 -15.39
CA SER A 41 57.83 20.61 -16.45
C SER A 41 58.49 21.95 -16.09
N LEU A 42 59.33 22.00 -15.06
CA LEU A 42 59.93 23.25 -14.57
C LEU A 42 60.97 23.84 -15.54
N HIS A 43 61.67 23.00 -16.29
CA HIS A 43 62.65 23.41 -17.29
C HIS A 43 62.34 22.69 -18.61
N GLY A 44 61.52 23.32 -19.44
CA GLY A 44 61.44 22.95 -20.85
C GLY A 44 62.57 23.65 -21.59
N SER A 45 63.73 23.00 -21.75
CA SER A 45 64.64 23.36 -22.83
C SER A 45 64.13 22.68 -24.09
N ALA A 46 63.69 23.51 -25.04
CA ALA A 46 63.58 23.10 -26.44
C ALA A 46 64.98 22.72 -26.90
N ASP A 47 65.28 21.42 -26.90
CA ASP A 47 66.22 20.74 -27.78
C ASP A 47 66.34 19.28 -27.32
N HIS A 48 65.60 18.40 -28.00
CA HIS A 48 66.00 17.05 -28.44
C HIS A 48 64.75 16.26 -28.87
N LEU A 49 64.43 16.36 -30.16
CA LEU A 49 63.85 15.28 -30.92
C LEU A 49 64.94 14.22 -31.15
N VAL A 50 64.89 13.08 -30.47
CA VAL A 50 65.12 11.74 -31.07
C VAL A 50 64.39 10.69 -30.20
N PRO A 51 63.59 9.80 -30.81
CA PRO A 51 62.94 8.67 -30.13
C PRO A 51 63.88 7.46 -30.04
N SER A 52 64.01 6.84 -28.86
CA SER A 52 64.43 5.43 -28.71
C SER A 52 64.21 4.94 -27.27
N GLU A 53 63.34 3.95 -27.15
CA GLU A 53 63.45 2.73 -26.34
C GLU A 53 64.07 2.84 -24.93
N ILE A 54 63.26 2.56 -23.90
CA ILE A 54 63.48 1.45 -22.95
C ILE A 54 62.29 1.32 -21.96
N SER A 55 61.82 0.07 -21.87
CA SER A 55 61.01 -0.56 -20.83
C SER A 55 59.50 -0.33 -20.82
N ASP A 56 58.84 -1.14 -21.65
CA ASP A 56 57.75 -2.02 -21.23
C ASP A 56 57.61 -2.16 -19.71
N ARG A 57 56.54 -1.55 -19.15
CA ARG A 57 55.79 -2.07 -17.98
C ARG A 57 54.52 -1.28 -17.59
N SER A 58 53.95 -0.44 -18.46
CA SER A 58 52.75 0.36 -18.09
C SER A 58 51.60 0.37 -19.10
N ALA A 59 51.58 -0.53 -20.09
CA ALA A 59 50.54 -0.56 -21.13
C ALA A 59 49.24 -1.32 -20.77
N SER A 60 48.95 -1.59 -19.49
CA SER A 60 47.75 -2.36 -19.08
C SER A 60 46.82 -1.64 -18.09
N VAL A 61 46.96 -0.33 -17.91
CA VAL A 61 46.17 0.42 -16.91
C VAL A 61 45.11 1.29 -17.61
N PRO A 62 43.80 0.98 -17.46
CA PRO A 62 42.72 1.81 -18.01
C PRO A 62 42.77 3.26 -17.49
N PRO A 63 42.34 4.26 -18.28
CA PRO A 63 42.37 5.69 -17.91
C PRO A 63 41.72 6.00 -16.55
N ASP A 64 40.76 5.18 -16.11
CA ASP A 64 40.02 5.34 -14.86
C ASP A 64 40.86 5.14 -13.58
N GLN A 65 42.06 4.56 -13.69
CA GLN A 65 42.94 4.29 -12.55
C GLN A 65 44.00 5.36 -12.31
N LEU A 66 44.11 6.39 -13.16
CA LEU A 66 45.06 7.48 -13.01
C LEU A 66 44.34 8.77 -12.58
N THR A 67 45.02 9.60 -11.80
CA THR A 67 44.59 10.99 -11.56
C THR A 67 44.96 11.85 -12.78
N GLU A 68 44.37 13.04 -12.93
CA GLU A 68 44.73 14.01 -13.98
C GLU A 68 46.22 14.38 -13.99
N ALA A 69 46.96 14.04 -12.93
CA ALA A 69 48.39 14.23 -12.78
C ALA A 69 49.23 12.94 -12.99
N GLY A 70 48.66 11.87 -13.55
CA GLY A 70 49.39 10.65 -13.91
C GLY A 70 49.71 9.69 -12.75
N ILE A 71 49.16 9.91 -11.54
CA ILE A 71 49.40 9.02 -10.39
C ILE A 71 48.26 8.01 -10.27
N LYS A 72 48.58 6.72 -10.03
CA LYS A 72 47.60 5.66 -9.70
C LYS A 72 46.70 6.07 -8.51
N ARG A 73 45.38 6.06 -8.71
CA ARG A 73 44.37 6.34 -7.68
C ARG A 73 44.40 5.26 -6.58
N ARG A 74 45.18 5.48 -5.51
CA ARG A 74 45.25 4.56 -4.33
C ARG A 74 44.15 4.78 -3.28
N ARG A 75 42.92 5.11 -3.69
CA ARG A 75 41.77 5.18 -2.77
C ARG A 75 40.70 4.19 -3.22
N THR A 76 40.72 3.03 -2.61
CA THR A 76 39.71 1.98 -2.81
C THR A 76 38.36 2.44 -2.27
N ARG A 77 37.29 2.36 -3.08
CA ARG A 77 35.93 2.79 -2.69
C ARG A 77 35.36 1.98 -1.51
N HIS A 78 35.80 0.73 -1.35
CA HIS A 78 35.42 -0.14 -0.24
C HIS A 78 36.64 -0.84 0.36
N ALA A 79 37.02 -0.49 1.60
CA ALA A 79 37.99 -1.28 2.36
C ALA A 79 37.42 -2.69 2.65
N CYS A 80 38.27 -3.72 2.66
CA CYS A 80 37.87 -5.06 3.09
C CYS A 80 37.34 -5.04 4.53
N LYS A 81 36.52 -6.04 4.89
CA LYS A 81 35.84 -6.14 6.19
C LYS A 81 36.82 -5.96 7.36
N GLN A 82 37.98 -6.63 7.29
CA GLN A 82 39.00 -6.58 8.33
C GLN A 82 39.69 -5.22 8.46
N CYS A 83 39.96 -4.53 7.34
CA CYS A 83 40.52 -3.18 7.38
C CYS A 83 39.49 -2.15 7.86
N ARG A 84 38.20 -2.36 7.57
CA ARG A 84 37.11 -1.51 8.04
C ARG A 84 36.88 -1.64 9.55
N LEU A 85 36.83 -2.87 10.06
CA LEU A 85 36.70 -3.16 11.51
C LEU A 85 37.85 -2.54 12.31
N LEU A 86 39.07 -2.64 11.79
CA LEU A 86 40.27 -2.13 12.46
C LEU A 86 40.58 -0.66 12.13
N LYS A 87 39.65 0.06 11.48
CA LYS A 87 39.81 1.46 11.02
C LYS A 87 41.18 1.73 10.36
N ALA A 88 41.68 0.77 9.59
CA ALA A 88 43.01 0.79 9.00
C ALA A 88 42.96 0.99 7.49
N LYS A 89 44.07 1.48 6.92
CA LYS A 89 44.19 1.73 5.48
C LYS A 89 44.22 0.41 4.70
N CYS A 90 43.30 0.26 3.74
CA CYS A 90 43.20 -0.91 2.86
C CYS A 90 43.78 -0.58 1.48
N SER A 91 44.61 -1.46 0.93
CA SER A 91 45.15 -1.29 -0.43
C SER A 91 44.08 -1.55 -1.51
N GLY A 92 43.09 -2.40 -1.21
CA GLY A 92 41.98 -2.77 -2.10
C GLY A 92 42.26 -3.93 -3.05
N ASP A 93 43.50 -4.42 -3.08
CA ASP A 93 43.89 -5.64 -3.80
C ASP A 93 43.28 -6.89 -3.14
N ASP A 94 43.38 -8.04 -3.81
CA ASP A 94 42.87 -9.33 -3.31
C ASP A 94 43.97 -10.40 -3.26
N PRO A 95 44.41 -10.84 -2.07
CA PRO A 95 44.16 -10.22 -0.76
C PRO A 95 44.84 -8.84 -0.64
N CYS A 96 44.31 -7.94 0.21
CA CYS A 96 44.93 -6.62 0.39
C CYS A 96 46.27 -6.73 1.14
N GLU A 97 47.23 -5.84 0.84
CA GLU A 97 48.61 -5.90 1.36
C GLU A 97 48.69 -6.03 2.89
N ARG A 98 47.78 -5.34 3.61
CA ARG A 98 47.72 -5.40 5.07
C ARG A 98 47.24 -6.75 5.59
N CYS A 99 46.21 -7.32 4.99
CA CYS A 99 45.69 -8.63 5.41
C CYS A 99 46.71 -9.72 5.08
N GLN A 100 47.37 -9.62 3.93
CA GLN A 100 48.46 -10.52 3.54
C GLN A 100 49.66 -10.40 4.50
N GLY A 101 50.12 -9.19 4.80
CA GLY A 101 51.24 -8.96 5.72
C GLY A 101 50.96 -9.31 7.18
N ARG A 102 49.69 -9.49 7.56
CA ARG A 102 49.29 -9.93 8.91
C ARG A 102 48.77 -11.35 8.97
N ASN A 103 48.85 -12.11 7.87
CA ASN A 103 48.30 -13.46 7.78
C ASN A 103 46.83 -13.54 8.25
N GLN A 104 46.02 -12.54 7.89
CA GLN A 104 44.59 -12.46 8.23
C GLN A 104 43.72 -12.68 7.01
N GLN A 105 42.55 -13.30 7.22
CA GLN A 105 41.59 -13.55 6.16
C GLN A 105 41.06 -12.22 5.59
N CYS A 106 41.28 -11.99 4.29
CA CYS A 106 40.88 -10.76 3.61
C CYS A 106 39.50 -10.92 2.97
N GLU A 107 38.45 -10.61 3.70
CA GLU A 107 37.06 -10.73 3.21
C GLU A 107 36.60 -9.41 2.55
N LYS A 108 36.34 -9.42 1.24
CA LYS A 108 35.65 -8.32 0.54
C LYS A 108 34.14 -8.41 0.76
N TYR A 109 33.44 -7.27 0.64
CA TYR A 109 32.00 -7.28 0.41
C TYR A 109 31.76 -7.75 -1.03
N SER A 110 31.47 -9.03 -1.23
CA SER A 110 31.15 -9.53 -2.56
C SER A 110 29.77 -9.04 -3.00
N ALA A 111 29.74 -8.27 -4.08
CA ALA A 111 28.60 -8.26 -4.98
C ALA A 111 28.44 -9.68 -5.54
N CYS A 112 27.24 -10.24 -5.49
CA CYS A 112 26.94 -11.60 -5.88
C CYS A 112 27.10 -11.80 -7.40
N LEU A 113 28.30 -12.18 -7.84
CA LEU A 113 28.56 -12.81 -9.13
C LEU A 113 29.27 -14.13 -8.84
N GLY A 114 28.50 -15.19 -8.68
CA GLY A 114 29.01 -16.55 -8.49
C GLY A 114 29.10 -17.28 -9.82
N HIS A 115 30.33 -17.42 -10.34
CA HIS A 115 30.68 -18.49 -11.27
C HIS A 115 30.83 -19.77 -10.43
N VAL A 116 29.96 -20.76 -10.65
CA VAL A 116 30.10 -22.09 -10.03
C VAL A 116 30.61 -23.04 -11.10
N SER A 117 31.86 -23.47 -10.95
CA SER A 117 32.42 -24.60 -11.69
C SER A 117 31.75 -25.88 -11.23
N GLY A 118 31.45 -26.74 -12.20
CA GLY A 118 30.49 -27.83 -12.06
C GLY A 118 30.84 -28.91 -11.05
N THR A 119 29.79 -29.40 -10.41
CA THR A 119 29.68 -30.76 -9.89
C THR A 119 28.28 -31.28 -10.21
N SER A 120 28.24 -32.51 -10.67
CA SER A 120 27.13 -33.28 -11.24
C SER A 120 25.87 -33.34 -10.38
N PHE A 121 24.74 -33.33 -11.08
CA PHE A 121 23.36 -33.50 -10.64
C PHE A 121 23.09 -34.81 -9.88
N SER A 122 22.23 -34.72 -8.87
CA SER A 122 21.28 -35.77 -8.47
C SER A 122 19.94 -35.10 -8.10
N PRO A 123 18.78 -35.59 -8.59
CA PRO A 123 17.48 -35.03 -8.24
C PRO A 123 16.88 -35.77 -7.03
N GLY A 124 16.45 -35.03 -6.00
CA GLY A 124 15.77 -35.62 -4.84
C GLY A 124 15.38 -34.62 -3.75
N THR A 125 14.15 -34.11 -3.85
CA THR A 125 13.18 -33.86 -2.77
C THR A 125 13.38 -32.70 -1.74
N THR A 126 12.32 -31.88 -1.64
CA THR A 126 11.88 -30.95 -0.57
C THR A 126 12.60 -29.60 -0.33
N GLY A 127 11.93 -28.51 -0.70
CA GLY A 127 11.63 -27.44 0.26
C GLY A 127 12.59 -26.25 0.44
N ALA A 128 13.51 -25.96 -0.48
CA ALA A 128 14.29 -24.71 -0.38
C ALA A 128 13.48 -23.50 -0.88
N SER A 129 13.16 -22.57 0.02
CA SER A 129 12.57 -21.26 -0.31
C SER A 129 13.61 -20.40 -1.04
N TYR A 130 13.76 -20.60 -2.35
CA TYR A 130 14.61 -19.77 -3.18
C TYR A 130 14.09 -18.32 -3.18
N GLY A 131 14.94 -17.37 -2.81
CA GLY A 131 14.62 -15.95 -2.91
C GLY A 131 14.47 -15.51 -4.38
N VAL A 132 13.84 -14.35 -4.61
CA VAL A 132 13.65 -13.77 -5.97
C VAL A 132 14.96 -13.68 -6.77
N TRP A 133 16.09 -13.55 -6.09
CA TRP A 133 17.44 -13.48 -6.67
C TRP A 133 17.95 -14.78 -7.30
N ALA A 134 17.34 -15.93 -6.98
CA ALA A 134 17.67 -17.21 -7.59
C ALA A 134 16.89 -17.48 -8.88
N LEU A 135 15.94 -16.60 -9.24
CA LEU A 135 15.14 -16.72 -10.45
C LEU A 135 15.92 -16.25 -11.68
N ASP A 136 15.58 -16.82 -12.83
CA ASP A 136 16.03 -16.29 -14.11
C ASP A 136 15.30 -14.97 -14.47
N ARG A 137 15.90 -14.18 -15.36
CA ARG A 137 15.32 -12.88 -15.77
C ARG A 137 13.92 -13.04 -16.40
N PRO A 138 13.62 -14.08 -17.20
CA PRO A 138 12.27 -14.33 -17.72
C PRO A 138 11.21 -14.52 -16.63
N ALA A 139 11.49 -15.31 -15.58
CA ALA A 139 10.54 -15.50 -14.49
C ALA A 139 10.26 -14.19 -13.73
N VAL A 140 11.30 -13.41 -13.42
CA VAL A 140 11.15 -12.10 -12.76
C VAL A 140 10.29 -11.16 -13.61
N ARG A 141 10.57 -11.07 -14.92
CA ARG A 141 9.80 -10.24 -15.85
C ARG A 141 8.33 -10.65 -15.88
N ARG A 142 8.06 -11.96 -15.99
CA ARG A 142 6.69 -12.51 -16.00
C ARG A 142 5.91 -12.08 -14.76
N TYR A 143 6.51 -12.09 -13.58
CA TYR A 143 5.83 -11.66 -12.36
C TYR A 143 5.60 -10.15 -12.32
N ILE A 144 6.56 -9.33 -12.76
CA ILE A 144 6.36 -7.87 -12.88
C ILE A 144 5.20 -7.57 -13.84
N GLU A 145 5.17 -8.20 -15.01
CA GLU A 145 4.11 -8.02 -16.00
C GLU A 145 2.75 -8.50 -15.47
N ALA A 146 2.71 -9.67 -14.83
CA ALA A 146 1.49 -10.19 -14.21
C ALA A 146 0.89 -9.24 -13.16
N TYR A 147 1.73 -8.56 -12.36
CA TYR A 147 1.26 -7.52 -11.44
C TYR A 147 0.53 -6.41 -12.21
N TYR A 148 1.15 -5.83 -13.23
CA TYR A 148 0.54 -4.72 -13.98
C TYR A 148 -0.71 -5.13 -14.76
N ASP A 149 -0.69 -6.29 -15.40
CA ASP A 149 -1.77 -6.73 -16.29
C ASP A 149 -3.02 -7.16 -15.52
N LYS A 150 -2.87 -7.62 -14.27
CA LYS A 150 -3.98 -8.19 -13.49
C LYS A 150 -4.41 -7.36 -12.28
N THR A 151 -3.63 -6.35 -11.89
CA THR A 151 -3.95 -5.50 -10.72
C THR A 151 -4.73 -4.23 -11.09
N GLY A 152 -4.61 -3.76 -12.34
CA GLY A 152 -5.10 -2.44 -12.81
C GLY A 152 -6.61 -2.22 -12.77
N GLY A 153 -7.43 -3.25 -12.51
CA GLY A 153 -8.89 -3.15 -12.37
C GLY A 153 -9.41 -3.27 -10.93
N SER A 154 -8.54 -3.51 -9.93
CA SER A 154 -8.98 -3.83 -8.56
C SER A 154 -8.28 -3.02 -7.47
N SER A 155 -7.21 -2.30 -7.79
CA SER A 155 -6.49 -1.48 -6.81
C SER A 155 -5.71 -0.33 -7.45
N CYS A 156 -5.26 0.61 -6.62
CA CYS A 156 -4.44 1.75 -7.03
C CYS A 156 -3.00 1.31 -7.36
N VAL A 157 -2.70 1.16 -8.65
CA VAL A 157 -1.33 0.93 -9.14
C VAL A 157 -0.55 2.24 -9.12
N PHE A 158 0.46 2.34 -8.25
CA PHE A 158 1.27 3.54 -8.05
C PHE A 158 2.68 3.47 -8.65
N LEU A 159 3.15 2.28 -9.03
CA LEU A 159 4.41 2.11 -9.74
C LEU A 159 4.19 2.36 -11.23
N HIS A 160 5.10 3.08 -11.87
CA HIS A 160 5.03 3.35 -13.31
C HIS A 160 5.69 2.21 -14.10
N ARG A 161 4.89 1.42 -14.83
CA ARG A 161 5.34 0.19 -15.53
C ARG A 161 6.59 0.39 -16.40
N PRO A 162 6.65 1.37 -17.32
CA PRO A 162 7.85 1.60 -18.13
C PRO A 162 9.09 1.88 -17.28
N SER A 163 8.98 2.75 -16.27
CA SER A 163 10.09 3.08 -15.38
C SER A 163 10.55 1.87 -14.57
N THR A 164 9.62 1.12 -13.97
CA THR A 164 9.93 -0.10 -13.21
C THR A 164 10.66 -1.14 -14.06
N LEU A 165 10.20 -1.40 -15.28
CA LEU A 165 10.86 -2.35 -16.18
C LEU A 165 12.23 -1.86 -16.62
N ALA A 166 12.40 -0.56 -16.87
CA ALA A 166 13.68 0.04 -17.22
C ALA A 166 14.67 0.05 -16.05
N ASP A 167 14.20 0.25 -14.82
CA ASP A 167 15.04 0.25 -13.63
C ASP A 167 15.44 -1.18 -13.25
N TRP A 168 14.54 -2.15 -13.45
CA TRP A 168 14.85 -3.57 -13.31
C TRP A 168 15.86 -4.05 -14.37
N SER A 169 15.68 -3.66 -15.64
CA SER A 169 16.59 -4.09 -16.71
C SER A 169 18.03 -3.60 -16.46
N ARG A 170 18.16 -2.38 -15.91
CA ARG A 170 19.43 -1.76 -15.50
C ARG A 170 19.97 -2.23 -14.14
N GLY A 171 19.23 -3.03 -13.38
CA GLY A 171 19.65 -3.48 -12.05
C GLY A 171 19.65 -2.39 -10.98
N SER A 172 18.86 -1.32 -11.18
CA SER A 172 18.74 -0.17 -10.28
C SER A 172 17.52 -0.21 -9.35
N ILE A 173 16.62 -1.18 -9.54
CA ILE A 173 15.48 -1.37 -8.64
C ILE A 173 15.96 -1.90 -7.28
N GLU A 174 15.44 -1.32 -6.20
CA GLU A 174 15.80 -1.73 -4.84
C GLU A 174 15.35 -3.19 -4.57
N PRO A 175 16.21 -4.01 -3.94
CA PRO A 175 15.92 -5.42 -3.70
C PRO A 175 14.59 -5.73 -3.01
N ILE A 176 14.24 -4.95 -1.99
CA ILE A 176 13.04 -5.16 -1.18
C ILE A 176 11.78 -4.87 -2.02
N LEU A 177 11.83 -3.79 -2.81
CA LEU A 177 10.73 -3.40 -3.69
C LEU A 177 10.49 -4.45 -4.78
N LEU A 178 11.56 -4.95 -5.41
CA LEU A 178 11.47 -6.01 -6.41
C LEU A 178 10.88 -7.29 -5.81
N THR A 179 11.28 -7.64 -4.58
CA THR A 179 10.78 -8.85 -3.89
C THR A 179 9.28 -8.76 -3.64
N ALA A 180 8.79 -7.65 -3.08
CA ALA A 180 7.36 -7.43 -2.85
C ALA A 180 6.55 -7.37 -4.16
N LEU A 181 7.11 -6.74 -5.21
CA LEU A 181 6.49 -6.66 -6.53
C LEU A 181 6.36 -8.04 -7.19
N CYS A 182 7.43 -8.84 -7.20
CA CYS A 182 7.40 -10.18 -7.75
C CYS A 182 6.48 -11.12 -6.97
N ALA A 183 6.43 -11.01 -5.64
CA ALA A 183 5.50 -11.79 -4.84
C ALA A 183 4.04 -11.45 -5.18
N SER A 184 3.73 -10.15 -5.32
CA SER A 184 2.41 -9.67 -5.73
C SER A 184 2.01 -10.17 -7.11
N GLY A 185 2.96 -10.19 -8.06
CA GLY A 185 2.77 -10.76 -9.39
C GLY A 185 2.58 -12.28 -9.39
N LEU A 186 3.43 -13.02 -8.65
CA LEU A 186 3.36 -14.48 -8.54
C LEU A 186 2.01 -14.94 -7.96
N ARG A 187 1.45 -14.21 -6.99
CA ARG A 187 0.11 -14.49 -6.44
C ARG A 187 -0.97 -14.56 -7.52
N LEU A 188 -0.79 -13.81 -8.61
CA LEU A 188 -1.73 -13.72 -9.74
C LEU A 188 -1.39 -14.74 -10.86
N CYS A 189 -0.48 -15.68 -10.61
CA CYS A 189 -0.07 -16.73 -11.54
C CYS A 189 -0.41 -18.13 -10.99
N PRO A 190 -1.70 -18.53 -10.95
CA PRO A 190 -2.12 -19.81 -10.37
C PRO A 190 -1.56 -21.04 -11.10
N ALA A 191 -1.12 -20.88 -12.35
CA ALA A 191 -0.45 -21.92 -13.14
C ALA A 191 0.95 -22.29 -12.61
N VAL A 192 1.53 -21.51 -11.69
CA VAL A 192 2.85 -21.81 -11.10
C VAL A 192 2.66 -22.65 -9.84
N PRO A 193 3.25 -23.87 -9.74
CA PRO A 193 3.15 -24.69 -8.54
C PRO A 193 3.67 -23.97 -7.30
N GLY A 194 2.94 -24.08 -6.18
CA GLY A 194 3.31 -23.44 -4.91
C GLY A 194 3.26 -21.90 -4.93
N TYR A 195 2.62 -21.27 -5.92
CA TYR A 195 2.57 -19.80 -6.02
C TYR A 195 2.09 -19.10 -4.74
N LYS A 196 1.08 -19.67 -4.04
CA LYS A 196 0.55 -19.13 -2.77
C LYS A 196 1.61 -19.13 -1.66
N SER A 197 2.22 -20.28 -1.38
CA SER A 197 3.20 -20.40 -0.29
C SER A 197 4.50 -19.65 -0.59
N THR A 198 4.98 -19.71 -1.84
CA THR A 198 6.20 -19.00 -2.27
C THR A 198 6.02 -17.49 -2.22
N SER A 199 4.91 -16.95 -2.76
CA SER A 199 4.64 -15.51 -2.69
C SER A 199 4.49 -15.02 -1.25
N MET A 200 3.84 -15.80 -0.38
CA MET A 200 3.75 -15.49 1.06
C MET A 200 5.12 -15.43 1.73
N SER A 201 6.00 -16.40 1.45
CA SER A 201 7.36 -16.45 1.98
C SER A 201 8.15 -15.19 1.61
N TRP A 202 8.11 -14.78 0.34
CA TRP A 202 8.78 -13.56 -0.13
C TRP A 202 8.22 -12.29 0.50
N ILE A 203 6.90 -12.22 0.76
CA ILE A 203 6.29 -11.07 1.44
C ILE A 203 6.75 -10.97 2.88
N ARG A 204 6.81 -12.10 3.61
CA ARG A 204 7.33 -12.13 4.98
C ARG A 204 8.79 -11.69 5.04
N GLU A 205 9.60 -12.15 4.10
CA GLU A 205 11.01 -11.73 3.99
C GLU A 205 11.12 -10.22 3.71
N ALA A 206 10.37 -9.70 2.73
CA ALA A 206 10.36 -8.27 2.41
C ALA A 206 9.89 -7.43 3.62
N GLN A 207 8.85 -7.88 4.33
CA GLN A 207 8.34 -7.23 5.52
C GLN A 207 9.38 -7.17 6.64
N SER A 208 10.05 -8.30 6.93
CA SER A 208 11.14 -8.34 7.92
C SER A 208 12.23 -7.32 7.60
N GLN A 209 12.64 -7.21 6.33
CA GLN A 209 13.65 -6.24 5.91
C GLN A 209 13.17 -4.77 6.01
N VAL A 210 11.90 -4.49 5.68
CA VAL A 210 11.30 -3.14 5.84
C VAL A 210 11.27 -2.75 7.32
N LEU A 211 10.81 -3.64 8.19
CA LEU A 211 10.68 -3.39 9.63
C LEU A 211 12.04 -3.34 10.33
N GLY A 212 13.03 -4.10 9.87
CA GLY A 212 14.42 -4.00 10.36
C GLY A 212 15.10 -2.66 10.05
N LYS A 213 14.54 -1.86 9.12
CA LYS A 213 15.07 -0.56 8.69
C LYS A 213 14.11 0.60 8.98
N MET A 214 13.29 0.51 10.02
CA MET A 214 12.25 1.53 10.33
C MET A 214 12.74 2.97 10.46
N HIS A 215 14.00 3.19 10.86
CA HIS A 215 14.59 4.53 10.97
C HIS A 215 14.85 5.20 9.61
N ASN A 216 14.84 4.43 8.52
CA ASN A 216 14.98 4.96 7.19
C ASN A 216 13.60 5.43 6.70
N HIS A 217 13.50 6.68 6.30
CA HIS A 217 12.27 7.26 5.75
C HIS A 217 12.50 7.51 4.26
N SER A 218 12.45 6.45 3.46
CA SER A 218 12.64 6.55 2.00
C SER A 218 11.35 6.25 1.25
N LEU A 219 11.20 6.86 0.07
CA LEU A 219 10.06 6.59 -0.82
C LEU A 219 9.96 5.11 -1.19
N THR A 220 11.10 4.47 -1.46
CA THR A 220 11.17 3.06 -1.83
C THR A 220 10.73 2.11 -0.72
N GLN A 221 11.01 2.46 0.53
CA GLN A 221 10.55 1.70 1.69
C GLN A 221 9.03 1.82 1.86
N LEU A 222 8.48 3.03 1.67
CA LEU A 222 7.03 3.23 1.67
C LEU A 222 6.36 2.47 0.52
N GLN A 223 6.92 2.50 -0.69
CA GLN A 223 6.42 1.73 -1.83
C GLN A 223 6.41 0.22 -1.55
N SER A 224 7.49 -0.31 -0.99
CA SER A 224 7.57 -1.72 -0.58
C SER A 224 6.53 -2.07 0.47
N LEU A 225 6.37 -1.21 1.49
CA LEU A 225 5.40 -1.40 2.57
C LEU A 225 3.97 -1.42 2.04
N VAL A 226 3.61 -0.51 1.13
CA VAL A 226 2.26 -0.48 0.55
C VAL A 226 1.98 -1.70 -0.32
N LEU A 227 2.95 -2.22 -1.09
CA LEU A 227 2.78 -3.50 -1.80
C LEU A 227 2.54 -4.67 -0.82
N ILE A 228 3.26 -4.71 0.29
CA ILE A 228 3.07 -5.72 1.35
C ILE A 228 1.67 -5.63 1.95
N ILE A 229 1.20 -4.43 2.28
CA ILE A 229 -0.16 -4.20 2.81
C ILE A 229 -1.21 -4.68 1.80
N GLN A 230 -1.09 -4.26 0.53
CA GLN A 230 -2.00 -4.70 -0.53
C GLN A 230 -2.00 -6.22 -0.72
N PHE A 231 -0.84 -6.88 -0.57
CA PHE A 231 -0.74 -8.34 -0.61
C PHE A 231 -1.47 -9.00 0.56
N HIS A 232 -1.29 -8.50 1.78
CA HIS A 232 -1.98 -9.00 2.97
C HIS A 232 -3.48 -8.84 2.84
N MET A 233 -3.95 -7.69 2.37
CA MET A 233 -5.37 -7.46 2.06
C MET A 233 -5.89 -8.48 1.04
N ALA A 234 -5.16 -8.70 -0.06
CA ALA A 234 -5.58 -9.62 -1.10
C ALA A 234 -5.47 -11.12 -0.71
N THR A 235 -4.80 -11.44 0.39
CA THR A 235 -4.70 -12.80 0.95
C THR A 235 -5.52 -13.00 2.23
N GLY A 236 -6.25 -11.98 2.69
CA GLY A 236 -7.11 -12.05 3.86
C GLY A 236 -6.41 -11.85 5.21
N GLN A 237 -5.13 -11.46 5.23
CA GLN A 237 -4.38 -11.14 6.45
C GLN A 237 -4.65 -9.70 6.91
N HIS A 238 -5.92 -9.40 7.21
CA HIS A 238 -6.36 -8.03 7.52
C HIS A 238 -5.71 -7.45 8.78
N SER A 239 -5.48 -8.26 9.82
CA SER A 239 -4.85 -7.79 11.06
C SER A 239 -3.41 -7.31 10.85
N GLU A 240 -2.67 -7.99 9.98
CA GLU A 240 -1.31 -7.59 9.62
C GLU A 240 -1.33 -6.29 8.82
N ALA A 241 -2.24 -6.20 7.84
CA ALA A 241 -2.44 -4.99 7.05
C ALA A 241 -2.86 -3.77 7.91
N TRP A 242 -3.73 -3.97 8.90
CA TRP A 242 -4.18 -2.96 9.87
C TRP A 242 -3.01 -2.30 10.62
N ASN A 243 -2.09 -3.11 11.14
CA ASN A 243 -0.93 -2.58 11.86
C ASN A 243 0.03 -1.83 10.93
N LEU A 244 0.29 -2.40 9.75
CA LEU A 244 1.24 -1.85 8.79
C LEU A 244 0.75 -0.54 8.15
N ILE A 245 -0.56 -0.34 7.99
CA ILE A 245 -1.07 0.91 7.40
C ILE A 245 -0.82 2.14 8.27
N SER A 246 -0.89 1.99 9.60
CA SER A 246 -0.53 3.05 10.54
C SER A 246 0.91 3.55 10.32
N LEU A 247 1.83 2.62 10.06
CA LEU A 247 3.21 2.96 9.71
C LEU A 247 3.29 3.64 8.34
N ALA A 248 2.61 3.11 7.32
CA ALA A 248 2.62 3.67 5.97
C ALA A 248 2.07 5.11 5.93
N ALA A 249 0.96 5.37 6.61
CA ALA A 249 0.36 6.70 6.70
C ALA A 249 1.31 7.71 7.37
N ARG A 250 1.90 7.33 8.52
CA ARG A 250 2.86 8.19 9.23
C ARG A 250 4.07 8.51 8.35
N LEU A 251 4.62 7.51 7.64
CA LEU A 251 5.74 7.70 6.71
C LEU A 251 5.37 8.62 5.54
N ALA A 252 4.19 8.46 4.95
CA ALA A 252 3.73 9.31 3.85
C ALA A 252 3.65 10.79 4.26
N PHE A 253 3.10 11.08 5.46
CA PHE A 253 3.04 12.44 5.99
C PHE A 253 4.42 12.98 6.40
N THR A 254 5.29 12.14 6.95
CA THR A 254 6.68 12.51 7.30
C THR A 254 7.46 12.92 6.05
N LEU A 255 7.25 12.19 4.95
CA LEU A 255 7.82 12.49 3.64
C LEU A 255 7.12 13.66 2.92
N ARG A 256 6.07 14.26 3.52
CA ARG A 256 5.25 15.33 2.96
C ARG A 256 4.67 14.99 1.59
N LEU A 257 4.34 13.72 1.36
CA LEU A 257 3.78 13.26 0.07
C LEU A 257 2.33 13.69 -0.13
N ASN A 258 1.66 14.15 0.93
CA ASN A 258 0.33 14.74 0.88
C ASN A 258 0.29 16.19 0.35
N TYR A 259 1.43 16.70 -0.13
CA TYR A 259 1.54 17.98 -0.85
C TYR A 259 2.17 17.76 -2.22
N GLU A 260 1.78 18.58 -3.20
CA GLU A 260 2.41 18.59 -4.51
C GLU A 260 3.89 18.98 -4.43
N ASN A 261 4.71 18.33 -5.25
CA ASN A 261 6.11 18.69 -5.42
C ASN A 261 6.41 18.97 -6.91
N GLU A 262 6.38 20.26 -7.25
CA GLU A 262 6.54 20.75 -8.62
C GLU A 262 7.95 20.53 -9.18
N LYS A 263 8.94 20.26 -8.32
CA LYS A 263 10.33 20.01 -8.74
C LYS A 263 10.53 18.63 -9.37
N LEU A 264 9.57 17.73 -9.17
CA LEU A 264 9.62 16.38 -9.75
C LEU A 264 9.06 16.39 -11.18
N ASP A 265 9.53 15.46 -12.00
CA ASP A 265 8.89 15.18 -13.29
C ASP A 265 7.45 14.66 -13.11
N ALA A 266 6.68 14.66 -14.21
CA ALA A 266 5.28 14.28 -14.21
C ALA A 266 5.03 12.85 -13.71
N VAL A 267 5.89 11.89 -14.10
CA VAL A 267 5.75 10.48 -13.74
C VAL A 267 6.00 10.27 -12.26
N ALA A 268 7.07 10.86 -11.73
CA ALA A 268 7.44 10.78 -10.32
C ALA A 268 6.38 11.45 -9.43
N ARG A 269 5.82 12.58 -9.87
CA ARG A 269 4.73 13.27 -9.17
C ARG A 269 3.45 12.43 -9.15
N GLU A 270 3.04 11.88 -10.29
CA GLU A 270 1.88 11.00 -10.39
C GLU A 270 2.06 9.71 -9.58
N SER A 271 3.24 9.08 -9.63
CA SER A 271 3.54 7.88 -8.84
C SER A 271 3.42 8.13 -7.34
N ARG A 272 3.88 9.30 -6.85
CA ARG A 272 3.73 9.70 -5.44
C ARG A 272 2.28 9.98 -5.08
N ARG A 273 1.51 10.65 -5.94
CA ARG A 273 0.08 10.87 -5.74
C ARG A 273 -0.68 9.55 -5.60
N ARG A 274 -0.49 8.64 -6.56
CA ARG A 274 -1.11 7.31 -6.55
C ARG A 274 -0.72 6.51 -5.30
N LEU A 275 0.53 6.62 -4.83
CA LEU A 275 0.99 5.97 -3.61
C LEU A 275 0.21 6.48 -2.38
N VAL A 276 0.04 7.80 -2.24
CA VAL A 276 -0.74 8.39 -1.12
C VAL A 276 -2.21 8.02 -1.23
N TRP A 277 -2.79 8.08 -2.43
CA TRP A 277 -4.19 7.68 -2.64
C TRP A 277 -4.43 6.18 -2.45
N ALA A 278 -3.41 5.34 -2.65
CA ALA A 278 -3.48 3.92 -2.29
C ALA A 278 -3.56 3.74 -0.77
N ILE A 279 -2.77 4.50 0.00
CA ILE A 279 -2.83 4.50 1.47
C ILE A 279 -4.18 5.04 1.94
N TYR A 280 -4.66 6.16 1.37
CA TYR A 280 -5.97 6.73 1.68
C TYR A 280 -7.11 5.72 1.50
N GLN A 281 -7.15 5.01 0.37
CA GLN A 281 -8.21 4.01 0.12
C GLN A 281 -8.14 2.80 1.05
N LEU A 282 -6.95 2.42 1.50
CA LEU A 282 -6.79 1.34 2.47
C LEU A 282 -7.23 1.80 3.87
N ASP A 283 -6.83 3.00 4.30
CA ASP A 283 -7.23 3.61 5.57
C ASP A 283 -8.75 3.79 5.65
N TYR A 284 -9.35 4.30 4.57
CA TYR A 284 -10.78 4.46 4.42
C TYR A 284 -11.57 3.19 4.78
N LYS A 285 -11.16 2.04 4.21
CA LYS A 285 -11.81 0.74 4.46
C LYS A 285 -11.69 0.28 5.91
N PHE A 286 -10.60 0.66 6.57
CA PHE A 286 -10.29 0.26 7.94
C PHE A 286 -10.98 1.16 8.97
N ALA A 287 -10.93 2.48 8.78
CA ALA A 287 -11.56 3.44 9.67
C ALA A 287 -13.10 3.31 9.64
N GLY A 288 -13.67 3.08 8.45
CA GLY A 288 -15.11 2.79 8.28
C GLY A 288 -16.03 3.85 8.88
N GLY A 289 -15.64 5.14 8.84
CA GLY A 289 -16.38 6.25 9.44
C GLY A 289 -16.14 6.48 10.94
N ASN A 290 -15.22 5.76 11.58
CA ASN A 290 -14.77 6.09 12.95
C ASN A 290 -13.64 7.12 12.89
N ASP A 291 -13.82 8.29 13.50
CA ASP A 291 -12.81 9.35 13.53
C ASP A 291 -11.53 8.91 14.26
N ASP A 292 -11.68 8.23 15.39
CA ASP A 292 -10.56 7.82 16.24
C ASP A 292 -9.61 6.83 15.54
N LEU A 293 -10.07 6.21 14.45
CA LEU A 293 -9.32 5.23 13.67
C LEU A 293 -8.80 5.77 12.34
N ALA A 294 -9.19 6.98 11.94
CA ALA A 294 -8.80 7.55 10.66
C ALA A 294 -7.35 8.06 10.68
N LEU A 295 -6.53 7.54 9.76
CA LEU A 295 -5.12 7.93 9.65
C LEU A 295 -4.90 9.05 8.63
N CYS A 296 -5.73 9.09 7.58
CA CYS A 296 -5.55 9.90 6.38
C CYS A 296 -6.81 10.75 6.10
N PRO A 297 -7.13 11.75 6.95
CA PRO A 297 -8.31 12.59 6.75
C PRO A 297 -8.23 13.39 5.43
N ALA A 298 -9.38 13.56 4.76
CA ALA A 298 -9.49 14.15 3.44
C ALA A 298 -8.95 15.59 3.39
N GLU A 299 -9.13 16.35 4.46
CA GLU A 299 -8.72 17.75 4.62
C GLU A 299 -7.19 17.91 4.60
N ARG A 300 -6.45 16.83 4.90
CA ARG A 300 -4.97 16.81 4.86
C ARG A 300 -4.42 16.39 3.50
N MET A 301 -5.26 16.08 2.52
CA MET A 301 -4.86 15.68 1.18
C MET A 301 -4.78 16.89 0.24
N HIS A 302 -3.61 17.53 0.20
CA HIS A 302 -3.33 18.70 -0.65
C HIS A 302 -2.68 18.30 -1.99
N ILE A 303 -3.09 17.15 -2.52
CA ILE A 303 -2.64 16.58 -3.79
C ILE A 303 -3.83 16.41 -4.73
N ARG A 304 -3.55 16.49 -6.03
CA ARG A 304 -4.56 16.18 -7.05
C ARG A 304 -4.97 14.71 -6.98
N LEU A 305 -6.18 14.43 -7.43
CA LEU A 305 -6.62 13.07 -7.74
C LEU A 305 -5.68 12.43 -8.79
N PRO A 306 -5.61 11.10 -8.87
CA PRO A 306 -4.87 10.42 -9.93
C PRO A 306 -5.38 10.79 -11.31
N CYS A 307 -4.48 10.93 -12.30
CA CYS A 307 -4.92 11.01 -13.69
C CYS A 307 -5.32 9.63 -14.22
N ASP A 308 -5.89 9.58 -15.41
CA ASP A 308 -6.17 8.33 -16.12
C ASP A 308 -4.90 7.51 -16.37
N TYR A 309 -5.09 6.19 -16.42
CA TYR A 309 -3.99 5.24 -16.62
C TYR A 309 -3.16 5.52 -17.88
N GLN A 310 -3.76 5.93 -19.00
CA GLN A 310 -3.01 6.15 -20.24
C GLN A 310 -2.09 7.38 -20.15
N SER A 311 -2.57 8.46 -19.54
CA SER A 311 -1.74 9.65 -19.27
C SER A 311 -0.60 9.32 -18.31
N PHE A 312 -0.86 8.51 -17.28
CA PHE A 312 0.19 8.02 -16.39
C PHE A 312 1.26 7.22 -17.15
N GLN A 313 0.86 6.23 -17.97
CA GLN A 313 1.78 5.39 -18.75
C GLN A 313 2.62 6.19 -19.77
N ARG A 314 2.06 7.28 -20.31
CA ARG A 314 2.75 8.17 -21.26
C ARG A 314 3.60 9.24 -20.58
N GLY A 315 3.54 9.36 -19.26
CA GLY A 315 4.22 10.41 -18.51
C GLY A 315 3.71 11.82 -18.80
N VAL A 316 2.44 11.95 -19.18
CA VAL A 316 1.79 13.24 -19.39
C VAL A 316 1.45 13.86 -18.03
N ALA A 317 1.71 15.17 -17.89
CA ALA A 317 1.36 15.88 -16.66
C ALA A 317 -0.14 15.82 -16.39
N SER A 318 -0.52 15.36 -15.19
CA SER A 318 -1.92 15.25 -14.79
C SER A 318 -2.62 16.62 -14.80
N ARG A 319 -3.85 16.61 -15.30
CA ARG A 319 -4.79 17.73 -15.21
C ARG A 319 -5.93 17.47 -14.23
N ALA A 320 -5.92 16.33 -13.52
CA ALA A 320 -6.95 15.98 -12.56
C ALA A 320 -7.12 17.05 -11.48
N GLY A 321 -8.36 17.23 -11.02
CA GLY A 321 -8.72 18.15 -9.95
C GLY A 321 -8.31 17.65 -8.56
N TYR A 322 -8.72 18.38 -7.53
CA TYR A 322 -8.57 17.99 -6.12
C TYR A 322 -9.84 17.29 -5.63
N LEU A 323 -9.73 16.54 -4.52
CA LEU A 323 -10.85 15.80 -3.95
C LEU A 323 -12.08 16.68 -3.65
N GLY A 324 -11.86 17.88 -3.10
CA GLY A 324 -12.93 18.83 -2.75
C GLY A 324 -13.37 19.75 -3.88
N ASN A 325 -12.81 19.65 -5.09
CA ASN A 325 -13.21 20.50 -6.22
C ASN A 325 -14.21 19.76 -7.13
N THR A 326 -15.42 20.30 -7.25
CA THR A 326 -16.52 19.81 -8.09
C THR A 326 -16.75 20.66 -9.33
N ASP A 327 -15.92 21.70 -9.57
CA ASP A 327 -16.07 22.57 -10.73
C ASP A 327 -15.86 21.80 -12.05
N ALA A 328 -16.94 21.66 -12.82
CA ALA A 328 -17.01 20.90 -14.07
C ALA A 328 -16.05 21.40 -15.19
N GLY A 329 -15.46 22.58 -15.04
CA GLY A 329 -14.54 23.18 -16.02
C GLY A 329 -13.09 22.67 -15.95
N GLU A 330 -12.71 22.00 -14.85
CA GLU A 330 -11.34 21.52 -14.60
C GLU A 330 -11.25 20.00 -14.40
N GLU A 331 -12.24 19.23 -14.87
CA GLU A 331 -12.14 17.77 -14.87
C GLU A 331 -11.14 17.32 -15.95
N GLY A 332 -9.86 17.40 -15.60
CA GLY A 332 -8.80 16.76 -16.36
C GLY A 332 -9.02 15.25 -16.47
N SER A 333 -8.23 14.61 -17.31
CA SER A 333 -8.37 13.18 -17.62
C SER A 333 -8.20 12.30 -16.37
N MET A 334 -9.33 11.91 -15.76
CA MET A 334 -9.44 10.95 -14.68
C MET A 334 -10.12 9.68 -15.20
N ASP A 335 -9.75 8.54 -14.66
CA ASP A 335 -10.46 7.28 -14.90
C ASP A 335 -11.26 6.88 -13.64
N TRP A 336 -11.77 5.64 -13.63
CA TRP A 336 -12.53 5.07 -12.51
C TRP A 336 -11.86 5.26 -11.14
N LEU A 337 -10.51 5.33 -11.07
CA LEU A 337 -9.77 5.44 -9.82
C LEU A 337 -10.00 6.79 -9.14
N GLY A 338 -10.04 7.88 -9.92
CA GLY A 338 -10.32 9.22 -9.40
C GLY A 338 -11.73 9.31 -8.82
N TYR A 339 -12.72 8.77 -9.54
CA TYR A 339 -14.11 8.72 -9.07
C TYR A 339 -14.31 7.78 -7.89
N HIS A 340 -13.59 6.65 -7.84
CA HIS A 340 -13.64 5.75 -6.69
C HIS A 340 -13.11 6.40 -5.42
N ILE A 341 -12.05 7.23 -5.52
CA ILE A 341 -11.54 8.02 -4.39
C ILE A 341 -12.57 9.07 -3.93
N ARG A 342 -13.21 9.79 -4.88
CA ARG A 342 -14.30 10.72 -4.56
C ARG A 342 -15.44 10.04 -3.82
N LEU A 343 -15.90 8.88 -4.33
CA LEU A 343 -16.96 8.10 -3.69
C LEU A 343 -16.54 7.57 -2.33
N SER A 344 -15.29 7.12 -2.17
CA SER A 344 -14.78 6.65 -0.86
C SER A 344 -14.84 7.76 0.20
N ALA A 345 -14.49 9.00 -0.18
CA ALA A 345 -14.59 10.15 0.73
C ALA A 345 -16.03 10.45 1.15
N LEU A 346 -16.98 10.35 0.20
CA LEU A 346 -18.40 10.53 0.48
C LEU A 346 -18.95 9.40 1.36
N GLN A 347 -18.60 8.15 1.07
CA GLN A 347 -18.99 6.99 1.86
C GLN A 347 -18.45 7.10 3.30
N TYR A 348 -17.21 7.58 3.49
CA TYR A 348 -16.67 7.85 4.83
C TYR A 348 -17.54 8.83 5.60
N ARG A 349 -17.93 9.95 4.99
CA ARG A 349 -18.77 10.98 5.61
C ARG A 349 -20.17 10.46 5.96
N ILE A 350 -20.75 9.60 5.12
CA ILE A 350 -22.04 8.94 5.40
C ILE A 350 -21.93 8.02 6.61
N LEU A 351 -20.92 7.16 6.65
CA LEU A 351 -20.69 6.25 7.77
C LEU A 351 -20.37 7.03 9.06
N HIS A 352 -19.58 8.09 8.98
CA HIS A 352 -19.29 8.99 10.08
C HIS A 352 -20.55 9.65 10.64
N TYR A 353 -21.38 10.22 9.77
CA TYR A 353 -22.65 10.84 10.14
C TYR A 353 -23.57 9.85 10.87
N THR A 354 -23.83 8.69 10.27
CA THR A 354 -24.75 7.69 10.85
C THR A 354 -24.27 7.15 12.20
N LYS A 355 -22.96 6.91 12.34
CA LYS A 355 -22.35 6.52 13.61
C LYS A 355 -22.43 7.60 14.68
N ASN A 356 -22.24 8.87 14.30
CA ASN A 356 -22.38 9.99 15.22
C ASN A 356 -23.80 10.14 15.73
N VAL A 357 -24.80 10.00 14.87
CA VAL A 357 -26.22 10.02 15.28
C VAL A 357 -26.49 8.91 16.29
N ARG A 358 -26.00 7.69 16.03
CA ARG A 358 -26.12 6.55 16.96
C ARG A 358 -25.40 6.82 18.29
N ARG A 359 -24.19 7.38 18.26
CA ARG A 359 -23.39 7.71 19.45
C ARG A 359 -24.05 8.79 20.31
N LEU A 360 -24.60 9.82 19.68
CA LEU A 360 -25.24 10.95 20.38
C LEU A 360 -26.62 10.58 20.96
N LYS A 361 -27.19 9.44 20.56
CA LYS A 361 -28.54 8.98 20.98
C LYS A 361 -29.62 10.07 20.78
N GLU A 362 -29.47 10.91 19.76
CA GLU A 362 -30.44 11.96 19.43
C GLU A 362 -31.34 11.57 18.27
N SER A 363 -32.56 12.12 18.23
CA SER A 363 -33.44 11.95 17.08
C SER A 363 -32.74 12.42 15.80
N PRO A 364 -32.61 11.57 14.76
CA PRO A 364 -31.96 11.92 13.51
C PRO A 364 -32.67 13.04 12.75
N TYR A 365 -33.92 13.34 13.12
CA TYR A 365 -34.68 14.45 12.55
C TYR A 365 -34.03 15.81 12.86
N LYS A 366 -33.30 15.94 13.97
CA LYS A 366 -32.56 17.17 14.33
C LYS A 366 -31.46 17.49 13.32
N THR A 367 -30.88 16.46 12.71
CA THR A 367 -29.76 16.56 11.75
C THR A 367 -30.18 16.21 10.33
N LYS A 368 -31.49 16.28 10.00
CA LYS A 368 -32.02 15.92 8.68
C LYS A 368 -31.36 16.70 7.54
N ASN A 369 -30.97 17.94 7.78
CA ASN A 369 -30.28 18.80 6.81
C ASN A 369 -28.92 18.21 6.40
N VAL A 370 -28.21 17.57 7.32
CA VAL A 370 -26.94 16.89 7.02
C VAL A 370 -27.19 15.67 6.13
N LEU A 371 -28.24 14.90 6.42
CA LEU A 371 -28.66 13.78 5.58
C LEU A 371 -29.06 14.25 4.18
N GLU A 372 -29.86 15.32 4.09
CA GLU A 372 -30.30 15.92 2.81
C GLU A 372 -29.09 16.40 2.00
N THR A 373 -28.11 17.05 2.63
CA THR A 373 -26.86 17.46 1.98
C THR A 373 -26.09 16.26 1.43
N LEU A 374 -25.92 15.19 2.22
CA LEU A 374 -25.23 13.97 1.77
C LEU A 374 -25.99 13.27 0.64
N HIS A 375 -27.32 13.33 0.65
CA HIS A 375 -28.15 12.81 -0.43
C HIS A 375 -27.95 13.59 -1.73
N GLU A 376 -27.98 14.92 -1.68
CA GLU A 376 -27.72 15.79 -2.82
C GLU A 376 -26.32 15.57 -3.40
N GLU A 377 -25.31 15.41 -2.54
CA GLU A 377 -23.95 15.09 -2.97
C GLU A 377 -23.83 13.71 -3.64
N LEU A 378 -24.58 12.70 -3.18
CA LEU A 378 -24.67 11.39 -3.85
C LEU A 378 -25.29 11.48 -5.24
N GLN A 379 -26.32 12.32 -5.40
CA GLN A 379 -26.93 12.58 -6.71
C GLN A 379 -25.94 13.30 -7.63
N ALA A 380 -25.32 14.39 -7.15
CA ALA A 380 -24.33 15.16 -7.89
C ALA A 380 -23.12 14.29 -8.31
N PHE A 381 -22.70 13.33 -7.48
CA PHE A 381 -21.66 12.38 -7.83
C PHE A 381 -22.01 11.58 -9.10
N SER A 382 -23.21 11.01 -9.17
CA SER A 382 -23.67 10.24 -10.34
C SER A 382 -23.75 11.09 -11.59
N GLU A 383 -24.20 12.34 -11.44
CA GLU A 383 -24.28 13.30 -12.55
C GLU A 383 -22.91 13.66 -13.11
N SER A 384 -21.90 13.79 -12.23
CA SER A 384 -20.50 14.10 -12.58
C SER A 384 -19.78 12.97 -13.33
N LEU A 385 -20.31 11.75 -13.35
CA LEU A 385 -19.66 10.64 -14.04
C LEU A 385 -19.59 10.90 -15.56
N PRO A 386 -18.46 10.58 -16.22
CA PRO A 386 -18.35 10.61 -17.67
C PRO A 386 -19.37 9.68 -18.34
N ALA A 387 -19.83 10.04 -19.55
CA ALA A 387 -20.84 9.28 -20.27
C ALA A 387 -20.44 7.82 -20.53
N ASP A 388 -19.14 7.53 -20.65
CA ASP A 388 -18.61 6.18 -20.83
C ASP A 388 -18.62 5.33 -19.56
N MET A 389 -18.79 5.94 -18.37
CA MET A 389 -18.91 5.24 -17.09
C MET A 389 -20.34 5.15 -16.55
N LYS A 390 -21.32 5.83 -17.15
CA LYS A 390 -22.74 5.73 -16.74
C LYS A 390 -23.34 4.37 -17.13
N THR A 391 -24.03 3.73 -16.18
CA THR A 391 -24.59 2.37 -16.30
C THR A 391 -26.09 2.36 -16.65
N GLU A 392 -26.50 3.20 -17.61
CA GLU A 392 -27.82 3.04 -18.22
C GLU A 392 -27.92 1.63 -18.86
N SER A 393 -29.08 0.97 -18.84
CA SER A 393 -29.23 -0.43 -19.26
C SER A 393 -28.73 -0.71 -20.69
N SER A 394 -28.77 0.30 -21.59
CA SER A 394 -28.24 0.21 -22.95
C SER A 394 -26.70 0.20 -23.04
N ARG A 395 -26.00 0.63 -21.98
CA ARG A 395 -24.53 0.79 -21.92
C ARG A 395 -23.83 -0.28 -21.09
N LEU A 396 -24.56 -1.01 -20.24
CA LEU A 396 -24.02 -2.09 -19.39
C LEU A 396 -23.23 -3.12 -20.21
N LEU A 397 -23.71 -3.48 -21.41
CA LEU A 397 -23.01 -4.38 -22.33
C LEU A 397 -21.65 -3.80 -22.79
N LEU A 398 -21.58 -2.49 -23.04
CA LEU A 398 -20.32 -1.84 -23.44
C LEU A 398 -19.33 -1.85 -22.28
N ILE A 399 -19.79 -1.52 -21.07
CA ILE A 399 -18.97 -1.50 -19.85
C ILE A 399 -18.41 -2.89 -19.55
N ALA A 400 -19.23 -3.94 -19.67
CA ALA A 400 -18.81 -5.33 -19.39
C ALA A 400 -17.64 -5.80 -20.27
N ASN A 401 -17.45 -5.21 -21.45
CA ASN A 401 -16.36 -5.52 -22.37
C ASN A 401 -15.13 -4.60 -22.20
N MET A 402 -15.16 -3.64 -21.28
CA MET A 402 -14.01 -2.79 -20.98
C MET A 402 -12.99 -3.49 -20.08
N PRO A 403 -11.68 -3.22 -20.22
CA PRO A 403 -10.67 -3.72 -19.28
C PRO A 403 -10.90 -3.30 -17.82
N SER A 404 -11.60 -2.17 -17.62
CA SER A 404 -11.97 -1.63 -16.30
C SER A 404 -13.39 -1.99 -15.87
N ALA A 405 -14.05 -2.96 -16.51
CA ALA A 405 -15.44 -3.35 -16.23
C ALA A 405 -15.69 -3.57 -14.74
N SER A 406 -14.88 -4.43 -14.10
CA SER A 406 -15.01 -4.76 -12.67
C SER A 406 -14.95 -3.51 -11.79
N ALA A 407 -14.02 -2.59 -12.08
CA ALA A 407 -13.85 -1.36 -11.31
C ALA A 407 -15.06 -0.42 -11.43
N ILE A 408 -15.57 -0.24 -12.65
CA ILE A 408 -16.72 0.63 -12.92
C ILE A 408 -17.99 0.04 -12.30
N LEU A 409 -18.20 -1.28 -12.42
CA LEU A 409 -19.36 -1.93 -11.80
C LEU A 409 -19.31 -1.84 -10.28
N VAL A 410 -18.14 -2.05 -9.66
CA VAL A 410 -17.95 -1.86 -8.22
C VAL A 410 -18.23 -0.42 -7.80
N LEU A 411 -17.83 0.57 -8.60
CA LEU A 411 -18.13 1.99 -8.33
C LEU A 411 -19.64 2.22 -8.19
N HIS A 412 -20.44 1.66 -9.10
CA HIS A 412 -21.90 1.78 -9.06
C HIS A 412 -22.54 0.97 -7.94
N ILE A 413 -22.03 -0.23 -7.65
CA ILE A 413 -22.47 -1.03 -6.49
C ILE A 413 -22.24 -0.23 -5.19
N LEU A 414 -21.06 0.33 -5.02
CA LEU A 414 -20.73 1.14 -3.83
C LEU A 414 -21.57 2.42 -3.77
N TRP A 415 -21.86 3.05 -4.91
CA TRP A 415 -22.70 4.25 -4.95
C TRP A 415 -24.14 3.95 -4.51
N LEU A 416 -24.74 2.86 -5.02
CA LEU A 416 -26.06 2.42 -4.55
C LEU A 416 -26.02 1.96 -3.08
N GLN A 417 -24.94 1.31 -2.65
CA GLN A 417 -24.75 0.93 -1.24
C GLN A 417 -24.68 2.17 -0.34
N CYS A 418 -24.07 3.28 -0.77
CA CYS A 418 -24.06 4.54 -0.04
C CYS A 418 -25.48 5.08 0.20
N HIS A 419 -26.38 4.93 -0.77
CA HIS A 419 -27.79 5.28 -0.56
C HIS A 419 -28.40 4.40 0.55
N CYS A 420 -28.17 3.09 0.56
CA CYS A 420 -28.63 2.22 1.66
C CYS A 420 -28.01 2.64 3.01
N ASP A 421 -26.70 2.84 3.06
CA ASP A 421 -25.97 3.23 4.26
C ASP A 421 -26.47 4.55 4.86
N LEU A 422 -26.88 5.49 4.03
CA LEU A 422 -27.41 6.79 4.45
C LEU A 422 -28.75 6.69 5.19
N TYR A 423 -29.54 5.62 5.02
CA TYR A 423 -30.88 5.50 5.61
C TYR A 423 -31.06 4.28 6.54
N ARG A 424 -30.24 3.23 6.41
CA ARG A 424 -30.45 1.94 7.10
C ARG A 424 -30.42 2.01 8.63
N PHE A 425 -29.80 3.05 9.19
CA PHE A 425 -29.71 3.28 10.63
C PHE A 425 -31.07 3.54 11.31
N LEU A 426 -32.16 3.71 10.54
CA LEU A 426 -33.55 3.83 11.02
C LEU A 426 -34.39 2.54 10.84
N ILE A 427 -33.77 1.41 10.49
CA ILE A 427 -34.43 0.10 10.36
C ILE A 427 -34.24 -0.69 11.66
N PRO A 428 -35.30 -0.93 12.46
CA PRO A 428 -35.21 -1.69 13.70
C PRO A 428 -34.63 -3.10 13.49
N GLY A 429 -33.78 -3.54 14.42
CA GLY A 429 -33.17 -4.87 14.42
C GLY A 429 -31.88 -4.99 13.60
N LEU A 430 -31.48 -3.97 12.84
CA LEU A 430 -30.14 -3.94 12.26
C LEU A 430 -29.10 -3.58 13.33
N HIS A 431 -27.93 -4.22 13.30
CA HIS A 431 -26.82 -3.94 14.22
C HIS A 431 -26.38 -2.46 14.20
N GLU A 432 -26.44 -1.82 13.02
CA GLU A 432 -26.09 -0.40 12.86
C GLU A 432 -27.27 0.57 13.08
N ALA A 433 -28.43 0.09 13.55
CA ALA A 433 -29.57 0.94 13.84
C ALA A 433 -29.38 1.79 15.11
N VAL A 434 -30.10 2.90 15.18
CA VAL A 434 -30.29 3.64 16.43
C VAL A 434 -31.20 2.87 17.38
N SER A 435 -31.09 3.13 18.69
CA SER A 435 -31.88 2.43 19.71
C SER A 435 -33.38 2.65 19.53
N SER A 436 -34.18 1.72 20.06
CA SER A 436 -35.64 1.78 20.05
C SER A 436 -36.17 3.10 20.66
N SER A 437 -35.50 3.61 21.70
CA SER A 437 -35.81 4.91 22.32
C SER A 437 -35.61 6.09 21.35
N VAL A 438 -34.54 6.07 20.56
CA VAL A 438 -34.28 7.11 19.55
C VAL A 438 -35.29 7.03 18.41
N ILE A 439 -35.65 5.83 17.96
CA ILE A 439 -36.70 5.64 16.94
C ILE A 439 -38.04 6.19 17.44
N ALA A 440 -38.42 5.88 18.68
CA ALA A 440 -39.65 6.38 19.29
C ALA A 440 -39.67 7.92 19.44
N SER A 441 -38.50 8.54 19.66
CA SER A 441 -38.36 10.00 19.72
C SER A 441 -38.37 10.71 18.36
N THR A 442 -38.33 9.94 17.26
CA THR A 442 -38.23 10.45 15.89
C THR A 442 -39.61 10.47 15.23
N PRO A 443 -39.96 11.52 14.45
CA PRO A 443 -41.27 11.60 13.79
C PRO A 443 -41.56 10.33 12.96
N PRO A 444 -42.70 9.64 13.18
CA PRO A 444 -43.01 8.39 12.49
C PRO A 444 -43.02 8.51 10.96
N SER A 445 -43.51 9.65 10.44
CA SER A 445 -43.50 9.94 9.00
C SER A 445 -42.09 9.99 8.42
N TYR A 446 -41.12 10.50 9.17
CA TYR A 446 -39.72 10.57 8.76
C TYR A 446 -39.07 9.18 8.78
N THR A 447 -39.31 8.40 9.85
CA THR A 447 -38.83 7.02 9.95
C THR A 447 -39.35 6.16 8.79
N ILE A 448 -40.65 6.22 8.50
CA ILE A 448 -41.26 5.48 7.38
C ILE A 448 -40.66 5.93 6.04
N HIS A 449 -40.46 7.23 5.86
CA HIS A 449 -39.82 7.76 4.65
C HIS A 449 -38.41 7.20 4.46
N CYS A 450 -37.55 7.26 5.48
CA CYS A 450 -36.18 6.73 5.41
C CYS A 450 -36.16 5.22 5.15
N GLN A 451 -37.03 4.45 5.81
CA GLN A 451 -37.14 3.00 5.60
C GLN A 451 -37.54 2.69 4.15
N LYS A 452 -38.53 3.40 3.61
CA LYS A 452 -38.97 3.24 2.23
C LYS A 452 -37.85 3.57 1.24
N VAL A 453 -37.16 4.70 1.40
CA VAL A 453 -36.04 5.07 0.52
C VAL A 453 -34.90 4.05 0.61
N CYS A 454 -34.61 3.53 1.80
CA CYS A 454 -33.61 2.47 1.96
C CYS A 454 -34.02 1.19 1.23
N LEU A 455 -35.27 0.77 1.35
CA LEU A 455 -35.82 -0.42 0.70
C LEU A 455 -35.76 -0.31 -0.83
N GLU A 456 -36.19 0.83 -1.37
CA GLU A 456 -36.13 1.09 -2.82
C GLU A 456 -34.70 0.98 -3.35
N ASN A 457 -33.70 1.51 -2.64
CA ASN A 457 -32.30 1.39 -3.05
C ASN A 457 -31.74 -0.03 -2.89
N ALA A 458 -32.17 -0.78 -1.88
CA ALA A 458 -31.84 -2.20 -1.72
C ALA A 458 -32.38 -3.03 -2.91
N ILE A 459 -33.62 -2.78 -3.34
CA ILE A 459 -34.22 -3.42 -4.52
C ILE A 459 -33.48 -3.01 -5.80
N ARG A 460 -33.10 -1.73 -5.94
CA ARG A 460 -32.27 -1.27 -7.07
C ARG A 460 -30.94 -2.01 -7.17
N LEU A 461 -30.28 -2.30 -6.04
CA LEU A 461 -29.07 -3.13 -6.01
C LEU A 461 -29.35 -4.56 -6.51
N CYS A 462 -30.41 -5.21 -6.03
CA CYS A 462 -30.81 -6.54 -6.52
C CYS A 462 -31.06 -6.54 -8.03
N ASN A 463 -31.74 -5.51 -8.55
CA ASN A 463 -31.99 -5.36 -9.98
C ASN A 463 -30.69 -5.17 -10.76
N PHE A 464 -29.79 -4.30 -10.28
CA PHE A 464 -28.52 -4.05 -10.92
C PHE A 464 -27.63 -5.29 -10.98
N TRP A 465 -27.54 -6.07 -9.90
CA TRP A 465 -26.82 -7.35 -9.91
C TRP A 465 -27.45 -8.35 -10.88
N SER A 466 -28.78 -8.44 -10.91
CA SER A 466 -29.49 -9.31 -11.86
C SER A 466 -29.21 -8.91 -13.31
N GLU A 467 -29.25 -7.61 -13.64
CA GLU A 467 -28.89 -7.10 -14.96
C GLU A 467 -27.46 -7.49 -15.38
N ILE A 468 -26.49 -7.38 -14.47
CA ILE A 468 -25.09 -7.79 -14.72
C ILE A 468 -25.00 -9.31 -14.93
N TYR A 469 -25.73 -10.10 -14.13
CA TYR A 469 -25.70 -11.57 -14.19
C TYR A 469 -26.19 -12.11 -15.53
N HIS A 470 -27.23 -11.48 -16.09
CA HIS A 470 -27.85 -11.89 -17.35
C HIS A 470 -27.13 -11.36 -18.61
N LEU A 471 -25.99 -10.67 -18.47
CA LEU A 471 -25.16 -10.31 -19.63
C LEU A 471 -24.53 -11.55 -20.26
N GLU A 472 -24.57 -11.64 -21.61
CA GLU A 472 -23.95 -12.74 -22.36
C GLU A 472 -22.46 -12.93 -21.99
N HIS A 473 -21.74 -11.84 -21.80
CA HIS A 473 -20.36 -11.80 -21.33
C HIS A 473 -20.30 -11.15 -19.96
N ARG A 474 -20.54 -11.93 -18.91
CA ARG A 474 -20.49 -11.44 -17.52
C ARG A 474 -19.05 -11.22 -17.05
N PRO A 475 -18.71 -10.03 -16.52
CA PRO A 475 -17.42 -9.82 -15.88
C PRO A 475 -17.43 -10.45 -14.48
N THR A 476 -16.32 -11.07 -14.08
CA THR A 476 -16.15 -11.50 -12.68
C THR A 476 -15.87 -10.29 -11.80
N ILE A 477 -16.60 -10.17 -10.68
CA ILE A 477 -16.40 -9.08 -9.71
C ILE A 477 -15.69 -9.66 -8.47
N GLU A 478 -14.38 -9.76 -8.55
CA GLU A 478 -13.52 -10.18 -7.43
C GLU A 478 -13.27 -9.02 -6.46
N ASN A 479 -14.33 -8.56 -5.78
CA ASN A 479 -14.23 -7.48 -4.79
C ASN A 479 -15.01 -7.82 -3.52
N LEU A 480 -14.34 -7.72 -2.38
CA LEU A 480 -14.90 -7.98 -1.06
C LEU A 480 -16.12 -7.08 -0.74
N ALA A 481 -16.15 -5.88 -1.31
CA ALA A 481 -17.26 -4.95 -1.15
C ALA A 481 -18.60 -5.51 -1.67
N LEU A 482 -18.56 -6.34 -2.73
CA LEU A 482 -19.78 -6.96 -3.27
C LEU A 482 -20.39 -7.93 -2.26
N VAL A 483 -19.58 -8.79 -1.64
CA VAL A 483 -20.06 -9.76 -0.62
C VAL A 483 -20.68 -9.04 0.58
N ILE A 484 -20.01 -7.98 1.06
CA ILE A 484 -20.52 -7.15 2.16
C ILE A 484 -21.85 -6.49 1.76
N SER A 485 -21.93 -5.93 0.55
CA SER A 485 -23.14 -5.28 0.05
C SER A 485 -24.31 -6.26 -0.06
N ILE A 486 -24.08 -7.49 -0.56
CA ILE A 486 -25.09 -8.54 -0.65
C ILE A 486 -25.62 -8.88 0.76
N TYR A 487 -24.73 -9.09 1.72
CA TYR A 487 -25.14 -9.36 3.10
C TYR A 487 -26.00 -8.21 3.66
N GLN A 488 -25.52 -6.96 3.55
CA GLN A 488 -26.21 -5.78 4.08
C GLN A 488 -27.59 -5.57 3.43
N VAL A 489 -27.68 -5.70 2.11
CA VAL A 489 -28.95 -5.64 1.38
C VAL A 489 -29.89 -6.76 1.83
N THR A 490 -29.40 -7.98 2.01
CA THR A 490 -30.22 -9.09 2.49
C THR A 490 -30.79 -8.81 3.88
N GLN A 491 -30.01 -8.22 4.78
CA GLN A 491 -30.51 -7.81 6.11
C GLN A 491 -31.58 -6.73 6.00
N ILE A 492 -31.36 -5.69 5.18
CA ILE A 492 -32.36 -4.63 4.94
C ILE A 492 -33.68 -5.24 4.46
N LEU A 493 -33.62 -6.13 3.46
CA LEU A 493 -34.79 -6.81 2.91
C LEU A 493 -35.48 -7.73 3.93
N HIS A 494 -34.72 -8.36 4.83
CA HIS A 494 -35.27 -9.22 5.88
C HIS A 494 -36.09 -8.42 6.89
N HIS A 495 -35.51 -7.37 7.46
CA HIS A 495 -36.16 -6.52 8.45
C HIS A 495 -37.32 -5.70 7.87
N LEU A 496 -37.28 -5.38 6.57
CA LEU A 496 -38.37 -4.69 5.86
C LEU A 496 -39.27 -5.61 5.03
N SER A 497 -39.21 -6.93 5.25
CA SER A 497 -39.97 -7.91 4.46
C SER A 497 -41.48 -7.70 4.53
N HIS A 498 -41.99 -7.11 5.60
CA HIS A 498 -43.40 -6.75 5.77
C HIS A 498 -43.89 -5.64 4.81
N GLN A 499 -42.97 -4.90 4.18
CA GLN A 499 -43.29 -3.85 3.20
C GLN A 499 -43.18 -4.35 1.75
N LEU A 500 -42.68 -5.58 1.55
CA LEU A 500 -42.55 -6.19 0.23
C LEU A 500 -43.90 -6.77 -0.24
N LEU A 501 -44.09 -6.80 -1.55
CA LEU A 501 -45.29 -7.40 -2.15
C LEU A 501 -45.26 -8.92 -2.01
N GLU A 502 -46.41 -9.54 -1.77
CA GLU A 502 -46.53 -11.01 -1.77
C GLU A 502 -46.26 -11.60 -3.16
N ASN A 503 -46.66 -10.89 -4.22
CA ASN A 503 -46.51 -11.30 -5.62
C ASN A 503 -46.03 -10.11 -6.48
N GLY A 504 -45.28 -10.38 -7.54
CA GLY A 504 -44.77 -9.37 -8.47
C GLY A 504 -43.25 -9.30 -8.50
N PRO A 505 -42.66 -8.40 -9.32
CA PRO A 505 -41.21 -8.35 -9.59
C PRO A 505 -40.33 -8.05 -8.37
N GLU A 506 -40.94 -7.58 -7.28
CA GLU A 506 -40.30 -7.22 -6.00
C GLU A 506 -40.72 -8.17 -4.87
N SER A 507 -41.31 -9.33 -5.20
CA SER A 507 -41.64 -10.33 -4.19
C SER A 507 -40.39 -10.90 -3.54
N VAL A 508 -40.55 -11.41 -2.31
CA VAL A 508 -39.45 -12.04 -1.55
C VAL A 508 -38.77 -13.15 -2.36
N ASP A 509 -39.54 -13.95 -3.10
CA ASP A 509 -39.00 -15.08 -3.87
C ASP A 509 -38.16 -14.59 -5.04
N ILE A 510 -38.60 -13.58 -5.78
CA ILE A 510 -37.82 -13.00 -6.88
C ILE A 510 -36.57 -12.30 -6.35
N LEU A 511 -36.67 -11.58 -5.23
CA LEU A 511 -35.50 -10.95 -4.60
C LEU A 511 -34.49 -11.99 -4.11
N LYS A 512 -34.92 -13.15 -3.61
CA LYS A 512 -34.02 -14.28 -3.32
C LYS A 512 -33.30 -14.77 -4.57
N GLU A 513 -33.99 -14.91 -5.69
CA GLU A 513 -33.35 -15.30 -6.95
C GLU A 513 -32.26 -14.29 -7.35
N LYS A 514 -32.58 -12.98 -7.35
CA LYS A 514 -31.62 -11.92 -7.66
C LYS A 514 -30.43 -11.87 -6.70
N LEU A 515 -30.63 -12.14 -5.42
CA LEU A 515 -29.54 -12.22 -4.45
C LEU A 515 -28.64 -13.44 -4.70
N ASN A 516 -29.22 -14.58 -5.10
CA ASN A 516 -28.43 -15.75 -5.49
C ASN A 516 -27.65 -15.48 -6.79
N GLU A 517 -28.23 -14.79 -7.76
CA GLU A 517 -27.52 -14.30 -8.95
C GLU A 517 -26.32 -13.41 -8.55
N ALA A 518 -26.52 -12.50 -7.60
CA ALA A 518 -25.46 -11.64 -7.06
C ALA A 518 -24.32 -12.44 -6.39
N ILE A 519 -24.62 -13.50 -5.64
CA ILE A 519 -23.60 -14.41 -5.06
C ILE A 519 -22.79 -15.09 -6.16
N GLN A 520 -23.39 -15.44 -7.30
CA GLN A 520 -22.65 -16.03 -8.42
C GLN A 520 -21.72 -15.02 -9.12
N LEU A 521 -22.01 -13.71 -9.04
CA LEU A 521 -21.14 -12.65 -9.59
C LEU A 521 -19.84 -12.48 -8.82
N THR A 522 -19.78 -12.93 -7.56
CA THR A 522 -18.56 -12.88 -6.74
C THR A 522 -17.54 -13.97 -7.15
N GLY A 523 -17.56 -14.43 -8.40
CA GLY A 523 -16.93 -15.68 -8.86
C GLY A 523 -15.52 -15.90 -8.29
N GLY A 524 -15.19 -17.15 -7.99
CA GLY A 524 -13.81 -17.54 -7.66
C GLY A 524 -13.19 -16.87 -6.43
N ILE A 525 -13.96 -16.43 -5.42
CA ILE A 525 -13.42 -16.30 -4.04
C ILE A 525 -13.08 -17.71 -3.49
N GLU A 526 -12.22 -18.43 -4.21
CA GLU A 526 -11.47 -19.62 -3.80
C GLU A 526 -10.04 -19.20 -3.37
N GLY A 527 -9.84 -17.90 -3.18
CA GLY A 527 -8.67 -17.31 -2.53
C GLY A 527 -8.72 -17.48 -1.00
N PRO A 528 -7.57 -17.50 -0.31
CA PRO A 528 -7.42 -17.95 1.08
C PRO A 528 -8.02 -17.02 2.15
N SER A 529 -8.83 -16.02 1.79
CA SER A 529 -9.45 -15.13 2.77
C SER A 529 -10.61 -15.85 3.46
N MET A 530 -10.30 -16.48 4.60
CA MET A 530 -11.31 -17.09 5.49
C MET A 530 -12.46 -16.12 5.81
N ALA A 531 -12.17 -14.82 5.90
CA ALA A 531 -13.19 -13.80 6.11
C ALA A 531 -14.17 -13.69 4.93
N ALA A 532 -13.68 -13.70 3.69
CA ALA A 532 -14.54 -13.60 2.51
C ALA A 532 -15.42 -14.85 2.32
N ILE A 533 -14.88 -16.04 2.64
CA ILE A 533 -15.63 -17.29 2.65
C ILE A 533 -16.75 -17.22 3.70
N ARG A 534 -16.40 -16.88 4.95
CA ARG A 534 -17.38 -16.74 6.04
C ARG A 534 -18.48 -15.72 5.70
N TRP A 535 -18.13 -14.55 5.18
CA TRP A 535 -19.12 -13.52 4.83
C TRP A 535 -20.03 -13.94 3.69
N ARG A 536 -19.52 -14.73 2.74
CA ARG A 536 -20.34 -15.35 1.70
C ARG A 536 -21.31 -16.36 2.30
N GLU A 537 -20.84 -17.24 3.19
CA GLU A 537 -21.69 -18.22 3.89
C GLU A 537 -22.77 -17.54 4.73
N ASP A 538 -22.43 -16.44 5.42
CA ASP A 538 -23.37 -15.62 6.20
C ASP A 538 -24.42 -14.97 5.29
N ALA A 539 -24.01 -14.44 4.12
CA ALA A 539 -24.93 -13.90 3.12
C ALA A 539 -25.87 -14.98 2.59
N GLU A 540 -25.35 -16.15 2.20
CA GLU A 540 -26.16 -17.28 1.72
C GLU A 540 -27.13 -17.79 2.81
N ARG A 541 -26.70 -17.83 4.07
CA ARG A 541 -27.56 -18.19 5.21
C ARG A 541 -28.69 -17.17 5.39
N SER A 542 -28.37 -15.88 5.29
CA SER A 542 -29.35 -14.79 5.38
C SER A 542 -30.37 -14.85 4.24
N ILE A 543 -29.93 -15.12 3.00
CA ILE A 543 -30.82 -15.25 1.83
C ILE A 543 -31.83 -16.39 2.05
N ARG A 544 -31.40 -17.54 2.58
CA ARG A 544 -32.29 -18.67 2.92
C ARG A 544 -33.29 -18.33 4.02
N GLY A 545 -32.94 -17.40 4.92
CA GLY A 545 -33.79 -16.89 6.00
C GLY A 545 -34.77 -15.80 5.58
N LEU A 546 -34.58 -15.19 4.40
CA LEU A 546 -35.38 -14.04 3.96
C LEU A 546 -36.89 -14.37 3.92
N GLY A 547 -37.71 -13.52 4.55
CA GLY A 547 -39.17 -13.66 4.64
C GLY A 547 -39.67 -14.62 5.74
N LYS A 548 -38.80 -15.27 6.51
CA LYS A 548 -39.21 -16.00 7.72
C LYS A 548 -39.41 -14.99 8.86
N ARG A 549 -40.53 -15.07 9.60
CA ARG A 549 -40.71 -14.27 10.82
C ARG A 549 -39.57 -14.57 11.79
N LEU A 550 -38.89 -13.53 12.26
CA LEU A 550 -38.07 -13.62 13.45
C LEU A 550 -38.96 -14.16 14.58
N GLN A 551 -38.61 -15.32 15.14
CA GLN A 551 -39.10 -15.64 16.48
C GLN A 551 -38.48 -14.57 17.36
N SER A 552 -39.31 -13.76 18.01
CA SER A 552 -38.86 -12.87 19.05
C SER A 552 -38.22 -13.73 20.13
N SER A 553 -36.89 -13.85 20.11
CA SER A 553 -36.19 -14.07 21.35
C SER A 553 -36.46 -12.82 22.18
N ASP A 554 -37.31 -12.96 23.19
CA ASP A 554 -37.54 -11.95 24.25
C ASP A 554 -36.27 -11.67 25.09
N ASP A 555 -35.09 -11.91 24.51
CA ASP A 555 -33.74 -11.76 25.06
C ASP A 555 -32.95 -10.66 24.33
N ASP A 556 -33.58 -9.84 23.49
CA ASP A 556 -33.06 -8.51 23.14
C ASP A 556 -33.22 -7.61 24.38
N SER A 557 -32.51 -7.94 25.46
CA SER A 557 -31.98 -6.87 26.29
C SER A 557 -31.28 -5.94 25.32
N ASP A 558 -31.71 -4.69 25.23
CA ASP A 558 -30.91 -3.60 24.70
C ASP A 558 -29.56 -3.69 25.44
N GLN A 559 -28.62 -4.50 24.96
CA GLN A 559 -27.23 -4.39 25.36
C GLN A 559 -26.84 -3.06 24.74
N GLU A 560 -27.09 -2.01 25.52
CA GLU A 560 -26.54 -0.68 25.34
C GLU A 560 -25.03 -0.83 25.39
N ASN A 561 -24.45 -1.33 24.31
CA ASN A 561 -23.02 -1.33 24.11
C ASN A 561 -22.65 0.15 23.93
N GLU A 562 -22.42 0.83 25.06
CA GLU A 562 -21.91 2.20 25.15
C GLU A 562 -20.59 2.34 24.38
N HIS A 563 -19.91 1.22 24.13
CA HIS A 563 -18.71 1.13 23.33
C HIS A 563 -19.03 0.65 21.91
N HIS A 564 -18.62 1.47 20.94
CA HIS A 564 -18.92 1.27 19.52
C HIS A 564 -18.12 0.06 18.98
N PHE A 565 -18.70 -1.13 19.04
CA PHE A 565 -18.04 -2.32 18.48
C PHE A 565 -17.99 -2.26 16.94
N PRO A 566 -16.89 -2.74 16.33
CA PRO A 566 -16.81 -2.89 14.89
C PRO A 566 -17.97 -3.76 14.37
N SER A 567 -18.56 -3.39 13.23
CA SER A 567 -19.58 -4.22 12.55
C SER A 567 -19.09 -5.68 12.41
N HIS A 568 -20.01 -6.65 12.35
CA HIS A 568 -19.67 -8.06 12.19
C HIS A 568 -18.73 -8.32 10.99
N HIS A 569 -18.85 -7.48 9.95
CA HIS A 569 -18.07 -7.51 8.70
C HIS A 569 -16.91 -6.50 8.69
N SER A 570 -16.56 -5.94 9.84
CA SER A 570 -15.43 -5.05 9.97
C SER A 570 -14.11 -5.77 9.69
N LEU A 571 -13.18 -5.04 9.09
CA LEU A 571 -11.80 -5.48 8.87
C LEU A 571 -10.89 -5.19 10.06
N ILE A 572 -11.42 -4.51 11.10
CA ILE A 572 -10.72 -4.22 12.35
C ILE A 572 -10.49 -5.55 13.10
N PRO A 573 -9.28 -5.80 13.63
CA PRO A 573 -9.03 -6.93 14.53
C PRO A 573 -10.02 -6.92 15.71
N LYS A 574 -10.68 -8.06 15.93
CA LYS A 574 -11.62 -8.23 17.05
C LYS A 574 -10.88 -8.76 18.28
N ASP A 575 -11.24 -8.26 19.46
CA ASP A 575 -10.74 -8.77 20.73
C ASP A 575 -11.42 -10.12 21.04
N PRO A 576 -10.66 -11.22 21.20
CA PRO A 576 -11.23 -12.53 21.51
C PRO A 576 -11.87 -12.63 22.90
N GLU A 577 -11.53 -11.77 23.87
CA GLU A 577 -12.12 -11.82 25.22
C GLU A 577 -13.47 -11.10 25.30
N ILE A 578 -13.70 -10.09 24.47
CA ILE A 578 -14.94 -9.29 24.48
C ILE A 578 -16.09 -9.99 23.74
N HIS A 579 -15.80 -10.75 22.68
CA HIS A 579 -16.85 -11.40 21.86
C HIS A 579 -17.31 -12.78 22.36
N GLN A 580 -16.70 -13.35 23.42
CA GLN A 580 -17.19 -14.60 24.03
C GLN A 580 -18.54 -14.42 24.77
N GLN A 581 -19.00 -13.19 24.97
CA GLN A 581 -20.27 -12.90 25.64
C GLN A 581 -21.48 -12.79 24.70
N GLU A 582 -21.29 -12.77 23.37
CA GLU A 582 -22.37 -12.50 22.39
C GLU A 582 -22.83 -13.73 21.60
N ASP A 583 -22.30 -14.94 21.83
CA ASP A 583 -22.58 -16.12 20.99
C ASP A 583 -23.00 -17.36 21.83
N PRO A 584 -24.29 -17.60 22.12
CA PRO A 584 -24.76 -18.89 22.59
C PRO A 584 -25.08 -19.80 21.39
N GLY A 585 -24.07 -20.15 20.60
CA GLY A 585 -24.16 -21.23 19.60
C GLY A 585 -23.95 -22.61 20.25
N PRO A 586 -24.62 -23.69 19.79
CA PRO A 586 -24.61 -24.97 20.48
C PRO A 586 -23.21 -25.59 20.41
N GLY A 587 -22.74 -26.02 21.58
CA GLY A 587 -21.37 -26.48 21.82
C GLY A 587 -20.82 -27.43 20.76
N LEU A 588 -19.70 -27.03 20.17
CA LEU A 588 -18.67 -27.96 19.74
C LEU A 588 -17.52 -27.78 20.73
N ALA A 589 -17.33 -28.80 21.58
CA ALA A 589 -16.26 -28.85 22.55
C ALA A 589 -14.90 -28.67 21.86
N GLU A 590 -14.26 -27.53 22.07
CA GLU A 590 -12.82 -27.39 21.88
C GLU A 590 -12.14 -28.17 23.01
N THR A 591 -11.61 -29.34 22.67
CA THR A 591 -10.70 -30.10 23.52
C THR A 591 -9.35 -29.37 23.57
N THR A 592 -9.19 -28.47 24.54
CA THR A 592 -7.87 -27.95 24.91
C THR A 592 -7.13 -28.89 25.87
N LEU A 593 -5.97 -29.34 25.38
CA LEU A 593 -4.68 -29.50 26.06
C LEU A 593 -4.60 -30.26 27.40
N ALA A 594 -3.91 -31.41 27.38
CA ALA A 594 -3.20 -31.94 28.54
C ALA A 594 -1.86 -32.58 28.14
N SER A 595 -0.77 -31.90 28.48
CA SER A 595 0.51 -32.43 29.00
C SER A 595 1.62 -31.39 28.76
N LEU A 596 2.52 -31.07 29.66
CA LEU A 596 2.77 -31.44 31.06
C LEU A 596 3.73 -30.35 31.58
N SER A 597 3.49 -29.92 32.81
CA SER A 597 4.31 -29.03 33.64
C SER A 597 5.66 -29.64 34.04
N ALA A 598 6.68 -28.80 34.22
CA ALA A 598 7.76 -28.84 35.24
C ALA A 598 8.89 -27.88 34.79
N ASP A 599 9.61 -27.11 35.61
CA ASP A 599 9.62 -26.81 37.04
C ASP A 599 10.63 -25.64 37.25
N VAL A 600 10.65 -25.10 38.47
CA VAL A 600 11.76 -24.37 39.14
C VAL A 600 11.75 -22.82 39.17
N SER A 601 10.99 -22.31 40.16
CA SER A 601 11.39 -21.49 41.34
C SER A 601 12.45 -20.37 41.24
N PHE A 602 12.11 -19.17 41.76
CA PHE A 602 12.97 -18.34 42.64
C PHE A 602 12.11 -17.51 43.65
N PRO A 603 12.66 -17.13 44.82
CA PRO A 603 11.93 -16.91 46.08
C PRO A 603 11.52 -15.45 46.39
N TYR A 604 10.69 -15.36 47.43
CA TYR A 604 10.10 -14.20 48.12
C TYR A 604 11.08 -13.36 48.96
N GLU A 605 10.60 -12.16 49.33
CA GLU A 605 11.00 -11.15 50.36
C GLU A 605 11.38 -9.79 49.73
N ASP A 606 10.88 -8.61 50.10
CA ASP A 606 9.78 -8.19 51.00
C ASP A 606 9.51 -6.67 50.74
N GLN A 607 8.25 -6.28 50.94
CA GLN A 607 7.68 -4.98 51.41
C GLN A 607 7.99 -3.59 50.80
N ASP A 608 6.86 -2.90 50.55
CA ASP A 608 6.52 -1.47 50.74
C ASP A 608 7.16 -0.36 49.88
N ASP A 609 6.38 0.19 48.94
CA ASP A 609 5.75 1.51 49.12
C ASP A 609 4.79 1.85 47.96
N PHE A 610 3.51 1.96 48.30
CA PHE A 610 2.46 2.54 47.46
C PHE A 610 2.58 4.07 47.51
N ILE A 611 2.90 4.72 46.38
CA ILE A 611 2.58 6.14 46.18
C ILE A 611 1.86 6.32 44.85
N SER A 612 0.56 6.61 44.97
CA SER A 612 -0.31 7.13 43.93
C SER A 612 0.17 8.50 43.46
N TRP A 613 0.25 8.72 42.14
CA TRP A 613 0.30 10.06 41.56
C TRP A 613 -0.82 10.24 40.54
N ASN A 614 -1.75 11.09 40.95
CA ASN A 614 -2.96 11.54 40.28
C ASN A 614 -2.59 12.51 39.13
N PRO A 615 -3.07 12.32 37.90
CA PRO A 615 -2.81 13.24 36.78
C PRO A 615 -3.85 14.36 36.73
N PHE A 616 -3.84 15.25 37.73
CA PHE A 616 -4.50 16.56 37.66
C PHE A 616 -3.66 17.57 38.43
N ASP A 617 -2.73 18.23 37.72
CA ASP A 617 -2.19 19.54 38.08
C ASP A 617 -1.52 20.17 36.85
N ILE A 618 -2.35 20.76 35.97
CA ILE A 618 -1.89 21.73 34.97
C ILE A 618 -2.07 23.11 35.60
N ILE A 619 -0.97 23.65 36.14
CA ILE A 619 -0.91 25.04 36.60
C ILE A 619 -0.87 25.96 35.38
N VAL A 620 -1.94 26.75 35.27
CA VAL A 620 -2.06 27.97 34.48
C VAL A 620 -1.08 29.01 35.00
N ASN A 621 -0.36 29.69 34.11
CA ASN A 621 -0.10 31.12 34.32
C ASN A 621 0.10 31.88 32.99
N PRO A 622 -0.56 33.03 32.80
CA PRO A 622 -0.46 33.84 31.60
C PRO A 622 0.55 34.99 31.78
N ALA A 623 1.36 35.24 30.73
CA ALA A 623 1.81 36.54 30.26
C ALA A 623 2.56 36.37 28.93
#